data_AF-A0A1G8F342-F1
#
_entry.id   AF-A0A1G8F342-F1
#
_cell.length_a   1.000
_cell.length_b   1.000
_cell.length_c   1.000
_cell.angle_alpha   90.00
_cell.angle_beta   90.00
_cell.angle_gamma   90.00
#
_symmetry.space_group_name_H-M   'P 1'
#
loop_
_entity.id
_entity.type
_entity.pdbx_description
1 polymer ?
#
loop_
_entity_poly.entity_id
_entity_poly.type
_entity_poly.pdbx_seq_one_letter_code
_entity_poly.pdbx_strand_id
1 'polypeptide(L)'
;MIPFIVTAAILFALSFILTVDNADGLLSGYNTLSDERKAKYDIHKIVPFTNNLLRISAGFILLGGALANFFDSGIIGIISIIYLPVLILIGGGIYSRFQHTTDPIRLYEKILYTAIIALMIYLTVTIQWSEVTLESLTTAN
;
A
#
# COMPACT_ATOMS: atom_id res chain seq x y z
N MET A 1 -14.71 -11.14 -6.32
CA MET A 1 -13.87 -10.84 -7.51
C MET A 1 -13.92 -9.39 -7.95
N ILE A 2 -15.09 -8.76 -8.16
CA ILE A 2 -15.18 -7.37 -8.66
C ILE A 2 -14.28 -6.37 -7.90
N PRO A 3 -14.26 -6.34 -6.55
CA PRO A 3 -13.41 -5.38 -5.83
C PRO A 3 -11.92 -5.51 -6.14
N PHE A 4 -11.42 -6.75 -6.30
CA PHE A 4 -10.02 -7.01 -6.64
C PHE A 4 -9.67 -6.50 -8.03
N ILE A 5 -10.55 -6.74 -9.01
CA ILE A 5 -10.36 -6.30 -10.39
C ILE A 5 -10.33 -4.76 -10.46
N VAL A 6 -11.29 -4.10 -9.81
CA VAL A 6 -11.37 -2.63 -9.79
C VAL A 6 -10.13 -2.03 -9.14
N THR A 7 -9.74 -2.51 -7.95
CA THR A 7 -8.57 -1.99 -7.24
C THR A 7 -7.28 -2.23 -8.03
N ALA A 8 -7.09 -3.43 -8.58
CA ALA A 8 -5.91 -3.73 -9.40
C ALA A 8 -5.86 -2.86 -10.66
N ALA A 9 -7.00 -2.65 -11.34
CA ALA A 9 -7.08 -1.79 -12.52
C ALA A 9 -6.71 -0.35 -12.19
N ILE A 10 -7.17 0.19 -11.05
CA ILE A 10 -6.81 1.54 -10.60
C ILE A 10 -5.29 1.64 -10.36
N LEU A 11 -4.70 0.73 -9.60
CA LEU A 11 -3.25 0.76 -9.34
C LEU A 11 -2.43 0.60 -10.62
N PHE A 12 -2.86 -0.30 -11.50
CA PHE A 12 -2.20 -0.52 -12.78
C PHE A 12 -2.30 0.73 -13.66
N ALA A 13 -3.46 1.38 -13.75
CA ALA A 13 -3.64 2.62 -14.50
C ALA A 13 -2.78 3.76 -13.93
N LEU A 14 -2.75 3.94 -12.61
CA LEU A 14 -1.89 4.93 -11.95
C LEU A 14 -0.40 4.76 -12.29
N SER A 15 0.05 3.51 -12.51
CA SER A 15 1.44 3.21 -12.89
C SER A 15 1.87 3.72 -14.27
N PHE A 16 0.93 4.21 -15.09
CA PHE A 16 1.21 4.86 -16.38
C PHE A 16 1.03 6.37 -16.33
N ILE A 17 0.34 6.89 -15.32
CA ILE A 17 0.05 8.32 -15.18
C ILE A 17 1.24 9.04 -14.54
N LEU A 18 1.92 8.42 -13.57
CA LEU A 18 3.07 9.03 -12.92
C LEU A 18 4.30 9.04 -13.84
N THR A 19 4.79 10.23 -14.13
CA THR A 19 5.97 10.52 -14.96
C THR A 19 6.93 11.43 -14.19
N VAL A 20 8.15 11.62 -14.71
CA VAL A 20 9.11 12.56 -14.11
C VAL A 20 8.55 13.98 -14.14
N ASP A 21 7.96 14.39 -15.26
CA ASP A 21 7.48 15.74 -15.49
C ASP A 21 6.31 16.14 -14.58
N ASN A 22 5.49 15.17 -14.16
CA ASN A 22 4.34 15.41 -13.28
C ASN A 22 4.52 14.91 -11.85
N ALA A 23 5.71 14.40 -11.50
CA ALA A 23 5.98 13.88 -10.16
C ALA A 23 5.81 14.95 -9.08
N ASP A 24 6.09 16.22 -9.41
CA ASP A 24 5.87 17.37 -8.55
C ASP A 24 4.40 17.59 -8.19
N GLY A 25 3.46 17.12 -9.01
CA GLY A 25 2.02 17.20 -8.72
C GLY A 25 1.47 15.92 -8.09
N LEU A 26 2.01 14.75 -8.45
CA LEU A 26 1.42 13.45 -8.15
C LEU A 26 2.13 12.67 -7.03
N LEU A 27 3.42 12.93 -6.78
CA LEU A 27 4.18 12.20 -5.77
C LEU A 27 4.09 12.92 -4.42
N SER A 28 3.11 12.48 -3.63
CA SER A 28 2.88 13.01 -2.28
C SER A 28 4.13 12.92 -1.43
N GLY A 29 4.46 14.03 -0.77
CA GLY A 29 5.67 14.17 0.05
C GLY A 29 6.88 14.70 -0.72
N TYR A 30 6.96 14.50 -2.04
CA TYR A 30 7.92 15.20 -2.91
C TYR A 30 7.40 16.58 -3.32
N ASN A 31 6.10 16.65 -3.63
CA ASN A 31 5.39 17.89 -3.99
C ASN A 31 5.45 18.99 -2.92
N THR A 32 5.64 18.64 -1.66
CA THR A 32 5.73 19.57 -0.52
C THR A 32 7.17 19.94 -0.13
N LEU A 33 8.17 19.42 -0.85
CA LEU A 33 9.58 19.75 -0.60
C LEU A 33 9.95 21.10 -1.22
N SER A 34 10.88 21.81 -0.59
CA SER A 34 11.60 22.92 -1.24
C SER A 34 12.51 22.39 -2.35
N ASP A 35 12.83 23.23 -3.33
CA ASP A 35 13.68 22.85 -4.47
C ASP A 35 15.06 22.33 -4.04
N GLU A 36 15.66 22.94 -3.01
CA GLU A 36 16.92 22.47 -2.41
C GLU A 36 16.82 21.02 -1.92
N ARG A 37 15.66 20.63 -1.38
CA ARG A 37 15.43 19.28 -0.89
C ARG A 37 15.03 18.33 -2.01
N LYS A 38 14.27 18.78 -3.00
CA LYS A 38 13.97 18.00 -4.21
C LYS A 38 15.26 17.58 -4.94
N ALA A 39 16.29 18.42 -4.93
CA ALA A 39 17.60 18.10 -5.49
C ALA A 39 18.30 16.90 -4.82
N LYS A 40 17.85 16.48 -3.62
CA LYS A 40 18.35 15.28 -2.92
C LYS A 40 17.69 13.98 -3.38
N TYR A 41 16.74 14.05 -4.31
CA TYR A 41 15.97 12.89 -4.79
C TYR A 41 16.31 12.62 -6.26
N ASP A 42 16.66 11.38 -6.58
CA ASP A 42 16.84 10.93 -7.96
C ASP A 42 15.48 10.55 -8.55
N ILE A 43 14.72 11.55 -9.01
CA ILE A 43 13.36 11.37 -9.49
C ILE A 43 13.26 10.43 -10.70
N HIS A 44 14.32 10.38 -11.52
CA HIS A 44 14.43 9.51 -12.68
C HIS A 44 14.50 8.03 -12.31
N LYS A 45 14.91 7.70 -11.07
CA LYS A 45 14.85 6.33 -10.52
C LYS A 45 13.61 6.09 -9.68
N ILE A 46 13.17 7.09 -8.90
CA ILE A 46 12.03 6.96 -7.99
C ILE A 46 10.72 6.75 -8.76
N VAL A 47 10.49 7.48 -9.85
CA VAL A 47 9.26 7.35 -10.65
C VAL A 47 9.10 5.95 -11.25
N PRO A 48 10.05 5.41 -12.03
CA PRO A 48 9.89 4.06 -12.59
C PRO A 48 9.84 2.99 -11.49
N PHE A 49 10.55 3.17 -10.38
CA PHE A 49 10.46 2.27 -9.24
C PHE A 49 9.05 2.26 -8.62
N THR A 50 8.46 3.44 -8.39
CA THR A 50 7.10 3.59 -7.87
C THR A 50 6.07 2.99 -8.83
N ASN A 51 6.21 3.22 -10.14
CA ASN A 51 5.35 2.61 -11.15
C ASN A 51 5.43 1.08 -11.13
N ASN A 52 6.63 0.52 -10.97
CA ASN A 52 6.80 -0.92 -10.84
C ASN A 52 6.14 -1.47 -9.56
N LEU A 53 6.25 -0.77 -8.42
CA LEU A 53 5.54 -1.15 -7.20
C LEU A 53 4.02 -1.20 -7.39
N LEU A 54 3.45 -0.20 -8.07
CA LEU A 54 2.01 -0.17 -8.36
C LEU A 54 1.57 -1.37 -9.21
N ARG A 55 2.36 -1.74 -10.23
CA ARG A 55 2.10 -2.91 -11.08
C ARG A 55 2.24 -4.22 -10.31
N ILE A 56 3.27 -4.34 -9.48
CA ILE A 56 3.49 -5.50 -8.62
C ILE A 56 2.32 -5.66 -7.65
N SER A 57 1.91 -4.58 -6.98
CA SER A 57 0.75 -4.57 -6.09
C SER A 57 -0.53 -4.98 -6.83
N ALA A 58 -0.79 -4.45 -8.03
CA ALA A 58 -1.93 -4.84 -8.84
C ALA A 58 -1.91 -6.35 -9.17
N GLY A 59 -0.74 -6.89 -9.55
CA GLY A 59 -0.57 -8.32 -9.81
C GLY A 59 -0.86 -9.18 -8.58
N PHE A 60 -0.34 -8.79 -7.41
CA PHE A 60 -0.60 -9.50 -6.15
C PHE A 60 -2.07 -9.42 -5.70
N ILE A 61 -2.76 -8.29 -5.94
CA ILE A 61 -4.20 -8.17 -5.67
C ILE A 61 -4.99 -9.14 -6.54
N LEU A 62 -4.67 -9.26 -7.83
CA LEU A 62 -5.36 -10.19 -8.74
C LEU A 62 -5.09 -11.64 -8.36
N LEU A 63 -3.83 -11.99 -8.09
CA LEU A 63 -3.46 -13.33 -7.63
C LEU A 63 -4.18 -13.67 -6.32
N GLY A 64 -4.12 -12.77 -5.35
CA GLY A 64 -4.75 -12.96 -4.06
C GLY A 64 -6.28 -13.01 -4.14
N GLY A 65 -6.90 -12.24 -5.02
CA GLY A 65 -8.33 -12.33 -5.30
C GLY A 65 -8.74 -13.68 -5.91
N ALA A 66 -7.94 -14.20 -6.85
CA ALA A 66 -8.15 -15.53 -7.43
C ALA A 66 -8.01 -16.63 -6.36
N LEU A 67 -7.00 -16.55 -5.49
CA LEU A 67 -6.81 -17.48 -4.38
C LEU A 67 -7.95 -17.39 -3.37
N ALA A 68 -8.38 -16.18 -3.00
CA ALA A 68 -9.51 -15.97 -2.09
C ALA A 68 -10.80 -16.59 -2.63
N ASN A 69 -11.03 -16.50 -3.95
CA ASN A 69 -12.19 -17.14 -4.59
C ASN A 69 -12.05 -18.66 -4.68
N PHE A 70 -10.85 -19.17 -4.96
CA PHE A 70 -10.58 -20.61 -5.04
C PHE A 70 -10.74 -21.31 -3.69
N PHE A 71 -10.30 -20.68 -2.60
CA PHE A 71 -10.38 -21.23 -1.24
C PHE A 71 -11.61 -20.77 -0.45
N ASP A 72 -12.50 -19.99 -1.06
CA ASP A 72 -13.65 -19.33 -0.40
C ASP A 72 -13.26 -18.66 0.94
N SER A 73 -12.14 -17.94 0.94
CA SER A 73 -11.54 -17.38 2.16
C SER A 73 -11.58 -15.86 2.17
N GLY A 74 -12.44 -15.30 3.02
CA GLY A 74 -12.48 -13.86 3.28
C GLY A 74 -11.16 -13.30 3.81
N ILE A 75 -10.44 -14.06 4.63
CA ILE A 75 -9.14 -13.67 5.20
C ILE A 75 -8.09 -13.49 4.11
N ILE A 76 -7.97 -14.45 3.17
CA ILE A 76 -7.08 -14.30 2.01
C ILE A 76 -7.47 -13.05 1.22
N GLY A 77 -8.78 -12.80 1.06
CA GLY A 77 -9.28 -11.61 0.40
C GLY A 77 -8.83 -10.31 1.06
N ILE A 78 -9.03 -10.18 2.37
CA ILE A 78 -8.64 -9.00 3.17
C ILE A 78 -7.13 -8.78 3.11
N ILE A 79 -6.33 -9.83 3.33
CA ILE A 79 -4.87 -9.75 3.25
C ILE A 79 -4.44 -9.26 1.87
N SER A 80 -5.03 -9.81 0.82
CA SER A 80 -4.62 -9.52 -0.56
C SER A 80 -5.00 -8.13 -1.04
N ILE A 81 -6.17 -7.61 -0.65
CA ILE A 81 -6.67 -6.31 -1.13
C ILE A 81 -6.23 -5.13 -0.26
N ILE A 82 -5.99 -5.34 1.03
CA ILE A 82 -5.62 -4.27 1.98
C ILE A 82 -4.17 -4.41 2.42
N TYR A 83 -3.83 -5.54 3.06
CA TYR A 83 -2.57 -5.63 3.83
C TYR A 83 -1.36 -5.70 2.91
N LEU A 84 -1.39 -6.60 1.95
CA LEU A 84 -0.27 -6.88 1.06
C LEU A 84 0.12 -5.65 0.20
N PRO A 85 -0.82 -4.91 -0.45
CA PRO A 85 -0.49 -3.72 -1.21
C PRO A 85 0.10 -2.61 -0.34
N VAL A 86 -0.44 -2.38 0.86
CA VAL A 86 0.06 -1.36 1.78
C VAL A 86 1.49 -1.69 2.21
N LEU A 87 1.78 -2.95 2.55
CA LEU A 87 3.13 -3.39 2.92
C LEU A 87 4.12 -3.25 1.76
N ILE A 88 3.72 -3.61 0.53
CA ILE A 88 4.56 -3.43 -0.67
C ILE A 88 4.87 -1.95 -0.89
N LEU A 89 3.87 -1.07 -0.79
CA LEU A 89 4.03 0.36 -1.04
C LEU A 89 4.87 1.05 0.05
N ILE A 90 4.65 0.71 1.34
CA ILE A 90 5.46 1.25 2.45
C ILE A 90 6.89 0.71 2.38
N GLY A 91 7.05 -0.61 2.31
CA GLY A 91 8.37 -1.24 2.29
C GLY A 91 9.18 -0.83 1.07
N GLY A 92 8.54 -0.81 -0.10
CA GLY A 92 9.13 -0.31 -1.34
C GLY A 92 9.47 1.18 -1.25
N GLY A 93 8.59 2.02 -0.73
CA GLY A 93 8.85 3.44 -0.54
C GLY A 93 10.07 3.70 0.37
N ILE A 94 10.17 2.97 1.49
CA ILE A 94 11.33 3.02 2.39
C ILE A 94 12.60 2.55 1.68
N TYR A 95 12.54 1.45 0.95
CA TYR A 95 13.68 0.95 0.16
C TYR A 95 14.14 2.00 -0.88
N SER A 96 13.21 2.59 -1.61
CA SER A 96 13.49 3.66 -2.58
C SER A 96 14.14 4.86 -1.90
N ARG A 97 13.73 5.19 -0.66
CA ARG A 97 14.34 6.28 0.11
C ARG A 97 15.82 6.00 0.37
N PHE A 98 16.17 4.78 0.79
CA PHE A 98 17.57 4.45 1.07
C PHE A 98 18.44 4.36 -0.18
N GLN A 99 17.87 4.01 -1.33
CA GLN A 99 18.64 3.79 -2.57
C GLN A 99 18.72 5.02 -3.48
N HIS A 100 17.72 5.91 -3.42
CA HIS A 100 17.52 6.95 -4.45
C HIS A 100 17.39 8.37 -3.87
N THR A 101 17.72 8.58 -2.59
CA THR A 101 17.79 9.92 -2.02
C THR A 101 18.81 10.03 -0.88
N THR A 102 19.36 11.23 -0.74
CA THR A 102 20.25 11.62 0.35
C THR A 102 19.53 12.41 1.47
N ASP A 103 18.23 12.66 1.32
CA ASP A 103 17.42 13.34 2.33
C ASP A 103 17.05 12.35 3.46
N PRO A 104 17.41 12.63 4.71
CA PRO A 104 17.23 11.68 5.81
C PRO A 104 15.75 11.47 6.14
N ILE A 105 15.39 10.24 6.51
CA ILE A 105 14.04 9.90 6.97
C ILE A 105 13.73 10.65 8.27
N ARG A 106 12.64 11.40 8.25
CA ARG A 106 12.21 12.27 9.35
C ARG A 106 11.41 11.51 10.39
N LEU A 107 11.33 12.06 11.59
CA LEU A 107 10.60 11.44 12.69
C LEU A 107 9.11 11.25 12.37
N TYR A 108 8.45 12.23 11.75
CA TYR A 108 7.03 12.09 11.39
C TYR A 108 6.78 11.00 10.34
N GLU A 109 7.73 10.73 9.43
CA GLU A 109 7.60 9.65 8.44
C GLU A 109 7.65 8.29 9.16
N LYS A 110 8.57 8.14 10.13
CA LYS A 110 8.65 6.94 10.98
C LYS A 110 7.37 6.75 11.79
N ILE A 111 6.88 7.83 12.43
CA ILE A 111 5.63 7.79 13.19
C ILE A 111 4.47 7.38 12.28
N LEU A 112 4.38 7.94 11.07
CA LEU A 112 3.33 7.61 10.11
C LEU A 112 3.37 6.13 9.72
N TYR A 113 4.52 5.58 9.34
CA TYR A 113 4.63 4.17 8.98
C TYR A 113 4.27 3.25 10.15
N THR A 114 4.76 3.56 11.36
CA THR A 114 4.41 2.82 12.57
C THR A 114 2.91 2.91 12.88
N ALA A 115 2.31 4.09 12.73
CA ALA A 115 0.88 4.29 12.98
C ALA A 115 0.02 3.52 11.98
N ILE A 116 0.39 3.47 10.69
CA ILE A 116 -0.32 2.68 9.68
C ILE A 116 -0.24 1.18 10.03
N ILE A 117 0.94 0.67 10.38
CA ILE A 117 1.11 -0.74 10.76
C ILE A 117 0.31 -1.06 12.05
N ALA A 118 0.37 -0.19 13.05
CA ALA A 118 -0.37 -0.37 14.29
C ALA A 118 -1.89 -0.35 14.05
N LEU A 119 -2.37 0.55 13.19
CA LEU A 119 -3.77 0.61 12.79
C LEU A 119 -4.20 -0.66 12.07
N MET A 120 -3.38 -1.18 11.17
CA MET A 120 -3.66 -2.46 10.49
C MET A 120 -3.78 -3.61 11.48
N ILE A 121 -2.86 -3.72 12.44
CA ILE A 121 -2.93 -4.76 13.49
C ILE A 121 -4.20 -4.58 14.34
N TYR A 122 -4.49 -3.35 14.76
CA TYR A 122 -5.68 -3.02 15.54
C TYR A 122 -6.96 -3.44 14.82
N LEU A 123 -7.11 -3.08 13.53
CA LEU A 123 -8.27 -3.44 12.73
C LEU A 123 -8.42 -4.96 12.58
N THR A 124 -7.33 -5.71 12.36
CA THR A 124 -7.39 -7.18 12.32
C THR A 124 -7.94 -7.74 13.63
N VAL A 125 -7.39 -7.29 14.76
CA VAL A 125 -7.80 -7.75 16.08
C VAL A 125 -9.27 -7.43 16.31
N THR A 126 -9.70 -6.19 16.06
CA THR A 126 -11.10 -5.78 16.27
C THR A 126 -12.08 -6.58 15.42
N ILE A 127 -11.78 -6.82 14.14
CA ILE A 127 -12.64 -7.62 13.26
C ILE A 127 -12.77 -9.05 13.81
N GLN A 128 -11.66 -9.67 14.17
CA GLN A 128 -11.66 -11.04 14.71
C GLN A 128 -12.44 -11.15 16.02
N TRP A 129 -12.29 -10.19 16.94
CA TRP A 129 -13.06 -10.15 18.18
C TRP A 129 -14.57 -9.97 17.93
N SER A 130 -14.95 -9.17 16.94
CA SER A 130 -16.37 -8.98 16.61
C SER A 130 -17.03 -10.24 16.06
N GLU A 131 -16.31 -11.03 15.24
CA GLU A 131 -16.80 -12.29 14.70
C GLU A 131 -17.03 -13.32 15.81
N VAL A 132 -16.06 -13.48 16.71
CA VAL A 132 -16.16 -14.38 17.88
C VAL A 132 -17.34 -14.01 18.77
N THR A 133 -17.54 -12.71 19.03
CA THR A 133 -18.63 -12.23 19.87
C THR A 133 -19.99 -12.51 19.23
N LEU A 134 -20.15 -12.25 17.93
CA LEU A 134 -21.39 -12.52 17.20
C LEU A 134 -21.72 -14.01 17.17
N GLU A 135 -20.74 -14.88 16.89
CA GLU A 135 -20.93 -16.33 16.88
C GLU A 135 -21.47 -16.83 18.23
N SER A 136 -20.82 -16.41 19.33
CA SER A 136 -21.25 -16.80 20.69
C SER A 136 -22.69 -16.38 21.04
N LEU A 137 -23.14 -15.21 20.57
CA LEU A 137 -24.52 -14.74 20.79
C LEU A 137 -25.54 -15.52 19.96
N THR A 138 -25.17 -15.93 18.75
CA THR A 138 -26.06 -16.71 17.87
C THR A 138 -26.19 -18.16 18.27
N THR A 139 -25.15 -18.78 18.83
CA THR A 139 -25.17 -20.17 19.31
C THR A 139 -25.81 -20.34 20.69
N ALA A 140 -26.01 -19.23 21.42
CA ALA A 140 -26.61 -19.24 22.76
C ALA A 140 -28.15 -19.15 22.76
N ASN A 141 -28.78 -18.96 21.60
CA ASN A 141 -30.24 -18.93 21.39
C ASN A 141 -30.70 -20.17 20.61
#